data_AF-A0A1H9HWW1-F1
#
_entry.id   AF-A0A1H9HWW1-F1
#
_cell.length_a   1.000
_cell.length_b   1.000
_cell.length_c   1.000
_cell.angle_alpha   90.00
_cell.angle_beta   90.00
_cell.angle_gamma   90.00
#
_symmetry.space_group_name_H-M   'P 1'
#
loop_
_entity.id
_entity.type
_entity.pdbx_description
1 polymer ?
#
loop_
_entity_poly.entity_id
_entity_poly.type
_entity_poly.pdbx_seq_one_letter_code
_entity_poly.pdbx_strand_id
1 'polypeptide(L)'
;MTWLYPQSSFSVVGYSYTPDRGEVTGFKENFEELQELVESSSYDDNAAFRLRSINKMFEMDWLTSSEPVKMDEQLLNKMGNFVSSSREEVTQLLVHEEYNEHTKEWLALTLHNMVSAERWIAELRSDRWKSRRELDHTYRRLHQSFARSLDTFRTFYERRSNLESEQ
;
A
#
# COMPACT_ATOMS: atom_id res chain seq x y z
N MET A 1 -29.74 19.69 -3.68
CA MET A 1 -28.43 19.59 -3.02
C MET A 1 -27.95 18.15 -3.08
N THR A 2 -26.83 17.89 -3.74
CA THR A 2 -26.37 16.53 -4.08
C THR A 2 -25.51 15.96 -2.96
N TRP A 3 -26.11 15.73 -1.78
CA TRP A 3 -25.41 15.19 -0.60
C TRP A 3 -25.05 13.70 -0.73
N LEU A 4 -25.75 13.00 -1.62
CA LEU A 4 -25.62 11.56 -1.83
C LEU A 4 -24.35 11.16 -2.59
N TYR A 5 -23.79 12.06 -3.41
CA TYR A 5 -22.68 11.78 -4.34
C TYR A 5 -21.50 12.72 -4.09
N PRO A 6 -20.68 12.48 -3.04
CA PRO A 6 -19.67 13.44 -2.58
C PRO A 6 -18.52 13.65 -3.57
N GLN A 7 -18.31 12.76 -4.53
CA GLN A 7 -17.30 12.87 -5.60
C GLN A 7 -17.86 13.45 -6.92
N SER A 8 -19.14 13.84 -6.94
CA SER A 8 -19.74 14.50 -8.11
C SER A 8 -19.22 15.93 -8.25
N SER A 9 -19.04 16.39 -9.50
CA SER A 9 -18.68 17.78 -9.83
C SER A 9 -19.68 18.83 -9.32
N PHE A 10 -20.88 18.39 -8.90
CA PHE A 10 -21.94 19.23 -8.35
C PHE A 10 -22.10 19.07 -6.81
N SER A 11 -21.22 18.31 -6.16
CA SER A 11 -21.20 18.18 -4.71
C SER A 11 -20.48 19.35 -4.06
N VAL A 12 -21.10 19.94 -3.04
CA VAL A 12 -20.48 20.96 -2.17
C VAL A 12 -19.69 20.29 -1.02
N VAL A 13 -19.83 18.97 -0.85
CA VAL A 13 -19.28 18.21 0.28
C VAL A 13 -18.30 17.17 -0.25
N GLY A 14 -17.01 17.32 0.07
CA GLY A 14 -15.99 16.32 -0.23
C GLY A 14 -16.16 15.05 0.61
N TYR A 15 -15.39 14.02 0.28
CA TYR A 15 -15.34 12.78 1.04
C TYR A 15 -14.09 12.74 1.93
N SER A 16 -14.27 12.36 3.20
CA SER A 16 -13.17 12.02 4.10
C SER A 16 -13.30 10.56 4.50
N TYR A 17 -12.19 9.83 4.40
CA TYR A 17 -12.10 8.45 4.88
C TYR A 17 -11.63 8.45 6.32
N THR A 18 -12.26 7.62 7.16
CA THR A 18 -11.83 7.39 8.53
C THR A 18 -11.59 5.90 8.69
N PRO A 19 -10.33 5.45 8.72
CA PRO A 19 -10.02 4.04 8.94
C PRO A 19 -10.42 3.61 10.36
N ASP A 20 -10.67 2.31 10.55
CA ASP A 20 -10.89 1.76 11.87
C ASP A 20 -9.60 1.83 12.70
N ARG A 21 -9.70 2.12 14.00
CA ARG A 21 -8.51 2.25 14.87
C ARG A 21 -7.67 0.97 14.89
N GLY A 22 -8.31 -0.20 14.90
CA GLY A 22 -7.60 -1.47 14.88
C GLY A 22 -6.86 -1.69 13.56
N GLU A 23 -7.44 -1.27 12.44
CA GLU A 23 -6.77 -1.33 11.14
C GLU A 23 -5.53 -0.42 11.08
N VAL A 24 -5.62 0.80 11.62
CA VAL A 24 -4.47 1.74 11.69
C VAL A 24 -3.38 1.22 12.62
N THR A 25 -3.75 0.73 13.80
CA THR A 25 -2.78 0.20 14.77
C THR A 25 -2.04 -0.99 14.19
N GLY A 26 -2.75 -1.98 13.65
CA GLY A 26 -2.11 -3.15 13.04
C GLY A 26 -1.27 -2.81 11.80
N PHE A 27 -1.68 -1.81 11.02
CA PHE A 27 -0.87 -1.32 9.90
C PHE A 27 0.42 -0.67 10.39
N LYS A 28 0.35 0.18 11.41
CA LYS A 28 1.53 0.84 12.00
C LYS A 28 2.52 -0.14 12.58
N GLU A 29 2.05 -1.07 13.40
CA GLU A 29 2.92 -2.10 14.02
C GLU A 29 3.66 -2.90 12.94
N ASN A 30 2.96 -3.36 11.91
CA ASN A 30 3.57 -4.07 10.78
C ASN A 30 4.55 -3.19 10.00
N PHE A 31 4.25 -1.90 9.86
CA PHE A 31 5.12 -0.96 9.15
C PHE A 31 6.39 -0.65 9.94
N GLU A 32 6.29 -0.49 11.26
CA GLU A 32 7.41 -0.30 12.17
C GLU A 32 8.33 -1.54 12.15
N GLU A 33 7.77 -2.74 12.21
CA GLU A 33 8.55 -3.99 12.10
C GLU A 33 9.29 -4.09 10.75
N LEU A 34 8.66 -3.70 9.64
CA LEU A 34 9.34 -3.63 8.35
C LEU A 34 10.50 -2.62 8.39
N GLN A 35 10.32 -1.46 9.02
CA GLN A 35 11.39 -0.46 9.14
C GLN A 35 12.57 -0.99 9.96
N GLU A 36 12.32 -1.68 11.07
CA GLU A 36 13.37 -2.29 11.91
C GLU A 36 14.18 -3.36 11.15
N LEU A 37 13.49 -4.21 10.37
CA LEU A 37 14.15 -5.21 9.53
C LEU A 37 15.10 -4.56 8.50
N VAL A 38 14.71 -3.38 8.00
CA VAL A 38 15.48 -2.66 6.99
C VAL A 38 16.66 -1.95 7.61
N GLU A 39 16.47 -1.31 8.76
CA GLU A 39 17.55 -0.64 9.49
C GLU A 39 18.62 -1.62 9.98
N SER A 40 18.24 -2.86 10.26
CA SER A 40 19.17 -3.94 10.63
C SER A 40 19.88 -4.61 9.45
N SER A 41 19.49 -4.32 8.21
CA SER A 41 20.13 -4.88 7.01
C SER A 41 21.44 -4.16 6.64
N SER A 42 22.33 -4.86 5.93
CA SER A 42 23.63 -4.32 5.55
C SER A 42 23.52 -3.20 4.49
N TYR A 43 24.47 -2.26 4.50
CA TYR A 43 24.45 -1.09 3.60
C TYR A 43 24.55 -1.45 2.09
N ASP A 44 25.10 -2.61 1.75
CA ASP A 44 25.24 -3.10 0.36
C ASP A 44 24.01 -3.88 -0.15
N ASP A 45 22.92 -3.84 0.61
CA ASP A 45 21.68 -4.52 0.27
C ASP A 45 20.90 -3.75 -0.83
N ASN A 46 20.95 -4.28 -2.06
CA ASN A 46 20.19 -3.77 -3.20
C ASN A 46 18.68 -3.76 -2.95
N ALA A 47 18.15 -4.73 -2.18
CA ALA A 47 16.75 -4.70 -1.82
C ALA A 47 16.46 -3.59 -0.81
N ALA A 48 17.34 -3.33 0.17
CA ALA A 48 17.18 -2.21 1.09
C ALA A 48 17.17 -0.84 0.36
N PHE A 49 17.96 -0.69 -0.71
CA PHE A 49 17.90 0.51 -1.56
C PHE A 49 16.53 0.68 -2.24
N ARG A 50 16.02 -0.38 -2.87
CA ARG A 50 14.71 -0.38 -3.56
C ARG A 50 13.55 -0.21 -2.57
N LEU A 51 13.74 -0.70 -1.36
CA LEU A 51 12.75 -0.65 -0.30
C LEU A 51 12.41 0.78 0.13
N ARG A 52 13.33 1.74 0.01
CA ARG A 52 13.02 3.17 0.25
C ARG A 52 11.92 3.71 -0.69
N SER A 53 11.86 3.22 -1.92
CA SER A 53 10.80 3.58 -2.87
C SER A 53 9.49 2.88 -2.54
N ILE A 54 9.56 1.64 -2.03
CA ILE A 54 8.38 0.88 -1.59
C ILE A 54 7.78 1.47 -0.31
N ASN A 55 8.61 1.90 0.65
CA ASN A 55 8.17 2.50 1.92
C ASN A 55 7.31 3.75 1.73
N LYS A 56 7.62 4.59 0.74
CA LYS A 56 6.81 5.80 0.45
C LYS A 56 5.34 5.50 0.19
N MET A 57 5.04 4.30 -0.31
CA MET A 57 3.67 3.84 -0.52
C MET A 57 2.95 3.57 0.82
N PHE A 58 3.65 3.10 1.83
CA PHE A 58 3.11 2.76 3.16
C PHE A 58 3.11 3.93 4.14
N GLU A 59 3.97 4.94 3.94
CA GLU A 59 4.07 6.15 4.77
C GLU A 59 2.89 7.13 4.62
N MET A 60 1.95 6.88 3.69
CA MET A 60 0.89 7.84 3.41
C MET A 60 -0.06 8.01 4.61
N ASP A 61 -0.34 9.26 4.98
CA ASP A 61 -1.18 9.63 6.14
C ASP A 61 -2.54 8.91 6.20
N TRP A 62 -3.17 8.58 5.07
CA TRP A 62 -4.47 7.91 5.06
C TRP A 62 -4.42 6.43 5.51
N LEU A 63 -3.23 5.84 5.59
CA LEU A 63 -2.98 4.49 6.11
C LEU A 63 -2.60 4.52 7.60
N THR A 64 -1.93 5.59 8.04
CA THR A 64 -1.33 5.70 9.38
C THR A 64 -2.09 6.64 10.31
N SER A 65 -3.03 7.44 9.80
CA SER A 65 -3.81 8.36 10.63
C SER A 65 -5.11 7.72 11.09
N SER A 66 -5.39 7.79 12.39
CA SER A 66 -6.73 7.50 12.94
C SER A 66 -7.71 8.68 12.74
N GLU A 67 -7.22 9.83 12.27
CA GLU A 67 -8.04 10.99 11.97
C GLU A 67 -8.62 10.92 10.54
N PRO A 68 -9.79 11.52 10.29
CA PRO A 68 -10.36 11.57 8.95
C PRO A 68 -9.43 12.24 7.94
N VAL A 69 -9.10 11.54 6.85
CA VAL A 69 -8.28 12.09 5.76
C VAL A 69 -9.16 12.40 4.55
N LYS A 70 -9.02 13.62 4.02
CA LYS A 70 -9.74 14.04 2.82
C LYS A 70 -9.22 13.26 1.61
N MET A 71 -10.13 12.58 0.91
CA MET A 71 -9.79 11.77 -0.26
C MET A 71 -10.14 12.52 -1.54
N ASP A 72 -9.22 13.37 -1.99
CA ASP A 72 -9.36 14.11 -3.25
C ASP A 72 -8.58 13.48 -4.41
N GLU A 73 -8.79 14.02 -5.61
CA GLU A 73 -8.17 13.54 -6.83
C GLU A 73 -6.64 13.61 -6.78
N GLN A 74 -6.07 14.62 -6.11
CA GLN A 74 -4.63 14.76 -5.95
C GLN A 74 -4.07 13.62 -5.10
N LEU A 75 -4.73 13.28 -3.99
CA LEU A 75 -4.33 12.15 -3.16
C LEU A 75 -4.46 10.81 -3.90
N LEU A 76 -5.56 10.59 -4.64
CA LEU A 76 -5.74 9.37 -5.45
C LEU A 76 -4.67 9.24 -6.55
N ASN A 77 -4.27 10.34 -7.19
CA ASN A 77 -3.18 10.35 -8.16
C ASN A 77 -1.83 10.04 -7.49
N LYS A 78 -1.58 10.61 -6.30
CA LYS A 78 -0.38 10.32 -5.51
C LYS A 78 -0.30 8.84 -5.12
N MET A 79 -1.40 8.26 -4.65
CA MET A 79 -1.50 6.82 -4.35
C MET A 79 -1.19 5.99 -5.59
N GLY A 80 -1.81 6.28 -6.74
CA GLY A 80 -1.58 5.53 -7.98
C GLY A 80 -0.12 5.57 -8.43
N ASN A 81 0.52 6.73 -8.33
CA ASN A 81 1.94 6.89 -8.67
C ASN A 81 2.85 6.08 -7.75
N PHE A 82 2.59 6.10 -6.44
CA PHE A 82 3.37 5.30 -5.49
C PHE A 82 3.17 3.81 -5.72
N VAL A 83 1.94 3.33 -5.88
CA VAL A 83 1.68 1.90 -6.13
C VAL A 83 2.37 1.44 -7.42
N SER A 84 2.27 2.22 -8.51
CA SER A 84 2.94 1.87 -9.77
C SER A 84 4.45 1.81 -9.61
N SER A 85 5.06 2.82 -8.97
CA SER A 85 6.50 2.86 -8.75
C SER A 85 6.97 1.72 -7.83
N SER A 86 6.26 1.43 -6.74
CA SER A 86 6.60 0.32 -5.85
C SER A 86 6.44 -1.04 -6.54
N ARG A 87 5.44 -1.20 -7.42
CA ARG A 87 5.25 -2.41 -8.22
C ARG A 87 6.41 -2.65 -9.19
N GLU A 88 6.92 -1.58 -9.81
CA GLU A 88 8.13 -1.66 -10.64
C GLU A 88 9.31 -2.16 -9.81
N GLU A 89 9.55 -1.60 -8.62
CA GLU A 89 10.64 -2.04 -7.74
C GLU A 89 10.51 -3.50 -7.30
N VAL A 90 9.32 -3.94 -6.89
CA VAL A 90 9.07 -5.36 -6.54
C VAL A 90 9.29 -6.27 -7.75
N THR A 91 8.94 -5.82 -8.95
CA THR A 91 9.21 -6.57 -10.18
C THR A 91 10.72 -6.69 -10.42
N GLN A 92 11.49 -5.62 -10.16
CA GLN A 92 12.93 -5.66 -10.29
C GLN A 92 13.56 -6.68 -9.32
N LEU A 93 13.10 -6.74 -8.06
CA LEU A 93 13.51 -7.74 -7.07
C LEU A 93 13.23 -9.17 -7.57
N LEU A 94 12.05 -9.40 -8.14
CA LEU A 94 11.65 -10.72 -8.63
C LEU A 94 12.51 -11.19 -9.82
N VAL A 95 12.93 -10.27 -10.70
CA VAL A 95 13.63 -10.58 -11.96
C VAL A 95 15.14 -10.66 -11.78
N HIS A 96 15.74 -9.77 -11.00
CA HIS A 96 17.19 -9.58 -10.97
C HIS A 96 17.89 -10.28 -9.79
N GLU A 97 17.14 -10.78 -8.81
CA GLU A 97 17.72 -11.43 -7.65
C GLU A 97 17.43 -12.94 -7.61
N GLU A 98 18.43 -13.71 -7.22
CA GLU A 98 18.36 -15.16 -7.11
C GLU A 98 17.78 -15.58 -5.75
N TYR A 99 16.47 -15.42 -5.61
CA TYR A 99 15.74 -15.98 -4.49
C TYR A 99 15.24 -17.41 -4.77
N ASN A 100 15.10 -18.21 -3.72
CA ASN A 100 14.41 -19.50 -3.81
C ASN A 100 12.92 -19.32 -4.17
N GLU A 101 12.26 -20.39 -4.62
CA GLU A 101 10.87 -20.35 -5.08
C GLU A 101 9.91 -19.80 -4.01
N HIS A 102 10.05 -20.24 -2.75
CA HIS A 102 9.21 -19.79 -1.65
C HIS A 102 9.36 -18.28 -1.33
N THR A 103 10.58 -17.74 -1.41
CA THR A 103 10.80 -16.31 -1.23
C THR A 103 10.22 -15.50 -2.40
N LYS A 104 10.30 -16.04 -3.63
CA LYS A 104 9.67 -15.42 -4.82
C LYS A 104 8.13 -15.42 -4.75
N GLU A 105 7.52 -16.42 -4.12
CA GLU A 105 6.07 -16.45 -3.91
C GLU A 105 5.58 -15.22 -3.13
N TRP A 106 6.31 -14.77 -2.11
CA TRP A 106 5.95 -13.57 -1.34
C TRP A 106 6.02 -12.27 -2.16
N LEU A 107 7.01 -12.15 -3.05
CA LEU A 107 7.07 -11.04 -4.01
C LEU A 107 5.90 -11.09 -5.00
N ALA A 108 5.56 -12.28 -5.51
CA ALA A 108 4.43 -12.46 -6.41
C ALA A 108 3.08 -12.10 -5.75
N LEU A 109 2.89 -12.50 -4.48
CA LEU A 109 1.73 -12.11 -3.69
C LEU A 109 1.69 -10.59 -3.45
N THR A 110 2.84 -9.97 -3.17
CA THR A 110 2.96 -8.52 -3.02
C THR A 110 2.52 -7.79 -4.31
N LEU A 111 2.99 -8.25 -5.47
CA LEU A 111 2.58 -7.72 -6.79
C LEU A 111 1.08 -7.87 -7.02
N HIS A 112 0.51 -9.02 -6.67
CA HIS A 112 -0.93 -9.26 -6.81
C HIS A 112 -1.76 -8.28 -5.94
N ASN A 113 -1.31 -8.02 -4.72
CA ASN A 113 -1.95 -7.06 -3.81
C ASN A 113 -1.83 -5.62 -4.35
N MET A 114 -0.68 -5.25 -4.92
CA MET A 114 -0.47 -3.94 -5.57
C MET A 114 -1.38 -3.74 -6.79
N VAL A 115 -1.51 -4.75 -7.66
CA VAL A 115 -2.45 -4.71 -8.80
C VAL A 115 -3.90 -4.56 -8.33
N SER A 116 -4.26 -5.21 -7.21
CA SER A 116 -5.57 -5.03 -6.60
C SER A 116 -5.77 -3.58 -6.11
N ALA A 117 -4.76 -2.98 -5.50
CA ALA A 117 -4.79 -1.57 -5.10
C ALA A 117 -4.94 -0.62 -6.31
N GLU A 118 -4.18 -0.84 -7.39
CA GLU A 118 -4.32 -0.07 -8.65
C GLU A 118 -5.75 -0.11 -9.19
N ARG A 119 -6.38 -1.30 -9.17
CA ARG A 119 -7.77 -1.45 -9.59
C ARG A 119 -8.73 -0.63 -8.74
N TRP A 120 -8.61 -0.67 -7.41
CA TRP A 120 -9.46 0.11 -6.53
C TRP A 120 -9.25 1.62 -6.70
N ILE A 121 -8.01 2.07 -6.92
CA ILE A 121 -7.70 3.48 -7.24
C ILE A 121 -8.35 3.89 -8.56
N ALA A 122 -8.23 3.07 -9.60
CA ALA A 122 -8.86 3.33 -10.90
C ALA A 122 -10.40 3.41 -10.78
N GLU A 123 -11.00 2.55 -9.96
CA GLU A 123 -12.44 2.57 -9.68
C GLU A 123 -12.87 3.85 -8.96
N LEU A 124 -12.10 4.31 -7.97
CA LEU A 124 -12.34 5.56 -7.25
C LEU A 124 -12.17 6.80 -8.14
N ARG A 125 -11.31 6.74 -9.16
CA ARG A 125 -11.08 7.84 -10.12
C ARG A 125 -12.14 7.90 -11.22
N SER A 126 -12.69 6.76 -11.61
CA SER A 126 -13.61 6.67 -12.76
C SER A 126 -15.08 6.91 -12.38
N ASP A 127 -15.48 6.57 -11.16
CA ASP A 127 -16.89 6.61 -10.76
C ASP A 127 -17.22 7.82 -9.87
N ARG A 128 -17.76 8.88 -10.51
CA ARG A 128 -18.18 10.12 -9.84
C ARG A 128 -19.55 10.03 -9.15
N TRP A 129 -20.26 8.92 -9.29
CA TRP A 129 -21.63 8.75 -8.83
C TRP A 129 -21.74 7.71 -7.70
N LYS A 130 -20.63 7.34 -7.09
CA LYS A 130 -20.65 6.49 -5.89
C LYS A 130 -21.33 7.20 -4.74
N SER A 131 -22.24 6.48 -4.08
CA SER A 131 -22.75 6.86 -2.78
C SER A 131 -21.63 6.84 -1.73
N ARG A 132 -21.85 7.52 -0.60
CA ARG A 132 -20.94 7.47 0.56
C ARG A 132 -20.63 6.04 1.01
N ARG A 133 -21.61 5.14 0.97
CA ARG A 133 -21.45 3.74 1.37
C ARG A 133 -20.55 2.97 0.40
N GLU A 134 -20.72 3.20 -0.90
CA GLU A 134 -19.87 2.58 -1.92
C GLU A 134 -18.44 3.11 -1.84
N LEU A 135 -18.27 4.40 -1.57
CA LEU A 135 -16.94 4.99 -1.33
C LEU A 135 -16.29 4.38 -0.09
N ASP A 136 -16.98 4.31 1.05
CA ASP A 136 -16.47 3.70 2.27
C ASP A 136 -16.01 2.26 2.03
N HIS A 137 -16.85 1.47 1.37
CA HIS A 137 -16.50 0.09 1.01
C HIS A 137 -15.28 0.01 0.08
N THR A 138 -15.19 0.90 -0.91
CA THR A 138 -14.06 0.92 -1.86
C THR A 138 -12.77 1.35 -1.16
N TYR A 139 -12.81 2.37 -0.29
CA TYR A 139 -11.65 2.81 0.47
C TYR A 139 -11.19 1.78 1.49
N ARG A 140 -12.09 1.05 2.15
CA ARG A 140 -11.73 -0.10 3.02
C ARG A 140 -11.02 -1.20 2.23
N ARG A 141 -11.53 -1.55 1.04
CA ARG A 141 -10.86 -2.53 0.17
C ARG A 141 -9.49 -2.06 -0.30
N LEU A 142 -9.36 -0.77 -0.59
CA LEU A 142 -8.08 -0.15 -0.90
C LEU A 142 -7.14 -0.27 0.30
N HIS A 143 -7.56 0.14 1.49
CA HIS A 143 -6.80 0.04 2.74
C HIS A 143 -6.31 -1.39 3.00
N GLN A 144 -7.20 -2.38 2.88
CA GLN A 144 -6.86 -3.80 3.02
C GLN A 144 -5.86 -4.29 1.97
N SER A 145 -5.91 -3.76 0.74
CA SER A 145 -4.94 -4.13 -0.30
C SER A 145 -3.55 -3.61 0.06
N PHE A 146 -3.44 -2.39 0.59
CA PHE A 146 -2.18 -1.85 1.12
C PHE A 146 -1.67 -2.63 2.32
N ALA A 147 -2.54 -2.95 3.30
CA ALA A 147 -2.16 -3.73 4.47
C ALA A 147 -1.63 -5.13 4.09
N ARG A 148 -2.28 -5.80 3.13
CA ARG A 148 -1.81 -7.10 2.63
C ARG A 148 -0.51 -6.98 1.85
N SER A 149 -0.34 -5.92 1.04
CA SER A 149 0.94 -5.65 0.37
C SER A 149 2.07 -5.47 1.38
N LEU A 150 1.83 -4.74 2.46
CA LEU A 150 2.80 -4.53 3.54
C LEU A 150 3.17 -5.86 4.20
N ASP A 151 2.16 -6.63 4.62
CA ASP A 151 2.36 -7.93 5.27
C ASP A 151 3.15 -8.91 4.40
N THR A 152 2.74 -9.11 3.14
CA THR A 152 3.45 -10.03 2.24
C THR A 152 4.87 -9.57 1.93
N PHE A 153 5.09 -8.25 1.88
CA PHE A 153 6.40 -7.69 1.62
C PHE A 153 7.33 -7.77 2.85
N ARG A 154 6.80 -7.54 4.06
CA ARG A 154 7.52 -7.80 5.31
C ARG A 154 7.93 -9.26 5.40
N THR A 155 7.01 -10.20 5.17
CA THR A 155 7.33 -11.63 5.19
C THR A 155 8.38 -12.00 4.14
N PHE A 156 8.35 -11.41 2.95
CA PHE A 156 9.44 -11.56 1.97
C PHE A 156 10.78 -11.15 2.60
N TYR A 157 10.83 -9.98 3.23
CA TYR A 157 12.06 -9.43 3.80
C TYR A 157 12.60 -10.30 4.94
N GLU A 158 11.74 -10.71 5.88
CA GLU A 158 12.09 -11.64 6.97
C GLU A 158 12.70 -12.95 6.44
N ARG A 159 12.07 -13.54 5.41
CA ARG A 159 12.52 -14.79 4.82
C ARG A 159 13.86 -14.64 4.12
N ARG A 160 14.07 -13.49 3.47
CA ARG A 160 15.34 -13.18 2.85
C ARG A 160 16.45 -12.99 3.88
N SER A 161 16.25 -12.19 4.93
CA SER A 161 17.26 -11.94 5.96
C SER A 161 17.70 -13.22 6.68
N ASN A 162 16.76 -14.15 6.93
CA ASN A 162 17.10 -15.45 7.51
C ASN A 162 18.01 -16.28 6.59
N LEU A 163 17.82 -16.24 5.26
CA LEU A 163 18.68 -16.93 4.30
C LEU A 163 20.11 -16.36 4.27
N GLU A 164 20.26 -15.05 4.48
CA GLU A 164 21.59 -14.41 4.57
C GLU A 164 22.32 -14.73 5.88
N SER A 165 21.59 -15.05 6.96
CA SER A 165 22.18 -15.42 8.26
C SER A 165 22.65 -16.89 8.36
N GLU A 166 22.22 -17.75 7.43
CA GLU A 166 22.56 -19.18 7.38
C GLU A 166 23.76 -19.50 6.45
N GLN A 167 24.34 -18.49 5.79
CA GLN A 167 25.52 -18.60 4.92
C GLN A 167 26.77 -18.04 5.58
#